data_AF-A0A497T770-F1
#
_entry.id   AF-A0A497T770-F1
#
_cell.length_a   1.000
_cell.length_b   1.000
_cell.length_c   1.000
_cell.angle_alpha   90.00
_cell.angle_beta   90.00
_cell.angle_gamma   90.00
#
_symmetry.space_group_name_H-M   'P 1'
#
loop_
_entity.id
_entity.type
_entity.pdbx_description
1 polymer ?
#
loop_
_entity_poly.entity_id
_entity_poly.type
_entity_poly.pdbx_seq_one_letter_code
_entity_poly.pdbx_strand_id
1 'polypeptide(L)'
;MGNRKFILIFLISVILTSGCVMNEKIAKYTSGTIKELVLTYSPPEYSFTAKKYNNPEYELPLRELPENYQRDIVEKFGKNLTEKQINTLLNNGVVILSGNKDRFEEAYQELSATKWKSKDGQGVPIFITTDSILHLFHIEFNELLKNIEIKKLSPMLNSFLDSVIDESIAQYNGLEDKELKELSRRNIAYLSVAKKLLDPEFSVPGMVKKEVEEEIKRIEDHKGFYKSPLFSEDCPTECSDGFVFTPGSYPNGEKCSQAIKGPKIYYEGKVWDSVEFYKEVCSRKCYCEDYSQYIPRGHYTASEELKRYFKSMMWLGRMTFKARGEEWTKQAVLLTDAVKSAKVNFEGKEYNAIDIWNKIYTVTGFFAGASDDLTFYEYDKAVFNLFNYEFDEEKELKKQITEAMQKEIRKMRGPKILGGFEFDIAGNLKDTTQGLRLIGQRYAIDSHILSDLVYNNVGPNPDSPYYDEVLDYCV
;
A
#
# COMPACT_ATOMS: atom_id res chain seq x y z
N MET A 1 18.98 10.47 -64.90
CA MET A 1 18.79 11.55 -63.89
C MET A 1 17.62 11.31 -62.92
N GLY A 2 17.06 10.09 -62.82
CA GLY A 2 15.86 9.79 -62.01
C GLY A 2 16.11 9.15 -60.63
N ASN A 3 17.17 8.35 -60.46
CA ASN A 3 17.35 7.57 -59.21
C ASN A 3 18.02 8.29 -58.04
N ARG A 4 18.77 9.38 -58.27
CA ARG A 4 19.42 10.13 -57.17
C ARG A 4 18.45 11.04 -56.40
N LYS A 5 17.39 11.56 -57.05
CA LYS A 5 16.38 12.38 -56.36
C LYS A 5 15.43 11.54 -55.50
N PHE A 6 15.10 10.32 -55.93
CA PHE A 6 14.25 9.42 -55.15
C PHE A 6 14.92 8.93 -53.86
N ILE A 7 16.22 8.61 -53.93
CA ILE A 7 16.99 8.19 -52.75
C ILE A 7 17.18 9.36 -51.77
N LEU A 8 17.38 10.60 -52.26
CA LEU A 8 17.49 11.77 -51.39
C LEU A 8 16.16 12.13 -50.71
N ILE A 9 15.03 12.00 -51.40
CA ILE A 9 13.69 12.24 -50.84
C ILE A 9 13.31 11.14 -49.85
N PHE A 10 13.71 9.89 -50.09
CA PHE A 10 13.49 8.79 -49.15
C PHE A 10 14.37 8.91 -47.91
N LEU A 11 15.64 9.34 -48.04
CA LEU A 11 16.50 9.63 -46.88
C LEU A 11 16.01 10.83 -46.06
N ILE A 12 15.49 11.88 -46.70
CA ILE A 12 14.91 13.03 -45.99
C ILE A 12 13.57 12.66 -45.31
N SER A 13 12.78 11.76 -45.90
CA SER A 13 11.55 11.22 -45.30
C SER A 13 11.80 10.29 -44.10
N VAL A 14 12.88 9.49 -44.16
CA VAL A 14 13.29 8.62 -43.05
C VAL A 14 13.93 9.41 -41.88
N ILE A 15 14.53 10.57 -42.16
CA ILE A 15 15.04 11.49 -41.12
C ILE A 15 13.91 12.31 -40.47
N LEU A 16 12.73 12.39 -41.08
CA LEU A 16 11.57 13.12 -40.53
C LEU A 16 10.58 12.25 -39.72
N THR A 17 10.77 10.93 -39.64
CA THR A 17 9.86 10.02 -38.90
C THR A 17 10.53 9.29 -37.72
N SER A 18 11.74 9.68 -37.33
CA SER A 18 12.45 9.10 -36.18
C SER A 18 13.10 10.13 -35.24
N GLY A 19 12.72 11.40 -35.36
CA GLY A 19 12.99 12.39 -34.32
C GLY A 19 11.89 12.35 -33.28
N CYS A 20 12.06 11.54 -32.23
CA CYS A 20 11.43 11.85 -30.95
C CYS A 20 12.06 13.20 -30.54
N VAL A 21 11.36 14.31 -30.81
CA VAL A 21 11.69 15.58 -30.17
C VAL A 21 11.40 15.31 -28.71
N MET A 22 12.44 15.03 -27.93
CA MET A 22 12.32 15.00 -26.48
C MET A 22 11.95 16.42 -26.08
N ASN A 23 10.66 16.67 -25.89
CA ASN A 23 10.18 17.97 -25.51
C ASN A 23 10.76 18.30 -24.14
N GLU A 24 11.35 19.48 -24.02
CA GLU A 24 11.76 20.03 -22.73
C GLU A 24 10.54 20.72 -22.11
N LYS A 25 10.27 20.41 -20.85
CA LYS A 25 9.27 21.12 -20.06
C LYS A 25 9.94 22.32 -19.39
N ILE A 26 9.33 23.48 -19.52
CA ILE A 26 9.78 24.69 -18.81
C ILE A 26 9.63 24.43 -17.30
N ALA A 27 10.66 24.76 -16.51
CA ALA A 27 10.72 24.61 -15.04
C ALA A 27 9.78 25.59 -14.30
N LYS A 28 8.48 25.52 -14.63
CA LYS A 28 7.42 26.32 -14.04
C LYS A 28 6.27 25.39 -13.67
N TYR A 29 5.86 25.47 -12.41
CA TYR A 29 4.80 24.63 -11.90
C TYR A 29 3.46 24.96 -12.53
N THR A 30 2.73 23.89 -12.82
CA THR A 30 1.43 23.92 -13.51
C THR A 30 0.40 24.57 -12.60
N SER A 31 -0.29 25.60 -13.11
CA SER A 31 -1.33 26.29 -12.35
C SER A 31 -2.64 25.51 -12.30
N GLY A 32 -3.52 25.90 -11.37
CA GLY A 32 -4.86 25.32 -11.21
C GLY A 32 -4.91 24.27 -10.10
N THR A 33 -5.91 24.37 -9.24
CA THR A 33 -6.04 23.50 -8.06
C THR A 33 -6.47 22.10 -8.44
N ILE A 34 -5.83 21.09 -7.86
CA ILE A 34 -6.32 19.73 -7.94
C ILE A 34 -7.63 19.60 -7.15
N LYS A 35 -8.70 19.17 -7.82
CA LYS A 35 -10.01 18.97 -7.19
C LYS A 35 -10.00 17.67 -6.36
N GLU A 36 -9.90 17.80 -5.06
CA GLU A 36 -10.06 16.69 -4.11
C GLU A 36 -11.51 16.17 -4.12
N LEU A 37 -11.67 14.85 -4.17
CA LEU A 37 -12.95 14.17 -4.08
C LEU A 37 -13.20 13.74 -2.64
N VAL A 38 -14.33 14.17 -2.06
CA VAL A 38 -14.70 13.83 -0.69
C VAL A 38 -15.50 12.53 -0.69
N LEU A 39 -14.92 11.47 -0.12
CA LEU A 39 -15.62 10.22 0.18
C LEU A 39 -16.42 10.40 1.48
N THR A 40 -17.74 10.52 1.38
CA THR A 40 -18.63 10.61 2.55
C THR A 40 -19.18 9.24 2.92
N TYR A 41 -19.18 8.93 4.23
CA TYR A 41 -19.83 7.75 4.78
C TYR A 41 -20.96 8.19 5.72
N SER A 42 -22.19 7.85 5.34
CA SER A 42 -23.38 8.08 6.16
C SER A 42 -23.96 6.72 6.55
N PRO A 43 -23.51 6.11 7.66
CA PRO A 43 -24.07 4.84 8.11
C PRO A 43 -25.56 5.04 8.43
N PRO A 44 -26.43 4.07 8.11
CA PRO A 44 -27.80 4.12 8.58
C PRO A 44 -27.83 4.08 10.12
N GLU A 45 -28.70 4.88 10.73
CA GLU A 45 -28.94 4.78 12.18
C GLU A 45 -29.52 3.40 12.49
N TYR A 46 -28.83 2.64 13.33
CA TYR A 46 -29.27 1.32 13.77
C TYR A 46 -29.69 1.37 15.24
N SER A 47 -30.96 1.04 15.51
CA SER A 47 -31.49 0.88 16.85
C SER A 47 -31.76 -0.60 17.12
N PHE A 48 -31.04 -1.18 18.08
CA PHE A 48 -31.24 -2.55 18.54
C PHE A 48 -31.70 -2.55 19.99
N THR A 49 -32.86 -3.16 20.23
CA THR A 49 -33.32 -3.49 21.58
C THR A 49 -33.12 -4.98 21.79
N ALA A 50 -32.18 -5.34 22.68
CA ALA A 50 -31.94 -6.72 23.04
C ALA A 50 -33.22 -7.35 23.61
N LYS A 51 -33.72 -8.40 22.97
CA LYS A 51 -34.81 -9.21 23.54
C LYS A 51 -34.21 -10.11 24.62
N LYS A 52 -34.73 -10.02 25.84
CA LYS A 52 -34.46 -11.01 26.89
C LYS A 52 -35.39 -12.20 26.72
N TYR A 53 -34.82 -13.39 26.64
CA TYR A 53 -35.57 -14.64 26.63
C TYR A 53 -35.41 -15.29 28.00
N ASN A 54 -36.52 -15.49 28.74
CA ASN A 54 -36.51 -16.19 30.03
C ASN A 54 -36.59 -17.71 29.83
N ASN A 55 -35.63 -18.28 29.11
CA ASN A 55 -35.48 -19.73 29.04
C ASN A 55 -34.48 -20.18 30.11
N PRO A 56 -34.71 -21.32 30.79
CA PRO A 56 -33.72 -21.89 31.68
C PRO A 56 -32.43 -22.17 30.90
N GLU A 57 -31.31 -21.64 31.40
CA GLU A 57 -29.98 -21.94 30.86
C GLU A 57 -29.52 -23.31 31.37
N TYR A 58 -28.83 -24.06 30.52
CA TYR A 58 -28.20 -25.31 30.92
C TYR A 58 -26.90 -25.03 31.65
N GLU A 59 -26.67 -25.69 32.79
CA GLU A 59 -25.36 -25.70 33.43
C GLU A 59 -24.44 -26.68 32.70
N LEU A 60 -23.22 -26.22 32.40
CA LEU A 60 -22.15 -27.07 31.88
C LEU A 60 -21.28 -27.59 33.03
N PRO A 61 -20.83 -28.85 32.98
CA PRO A 61 -21.11 -29.86 31.96
C PRO A 61 -22.53 -30.45 32.07
N LEU A 62 -23.11 -30.85 30.94
CA LEU A 62 -24.39 -31.55 30.87
C LEU A 62 -24.29 -32.92 31.57
N ARG A 63 -25.29 -33.24 32.40
CA ARG A 63 -25.37 -34.52 33.12
C ARG A 63 -25.82 -35.68 32.24
N GLU A 64 -26.61 -35.37 31.22
CA GLU A 64 -27.19 -36.32 30.28
C GLU A 64 -27.32 -35.69 28.88
N LEU A 65 -27.53 -36.53 27.86
CA LEU A 65 -27.74 -36.04 26.51
C LEU A 65 -29.06 -35.25 26.43
N PRO A 66 -29.08 -34.10 25.73
CA PRO A 66 -30.31 -33.33 25.54
C PRO A 66 -31.43 -34.15 24.91
N GLU A 67 -32.69 -33.88 25.28
CA GLU A 67 -33.87 -34.59 24.77
C GLU A 67 -33.99 -34.58 23.24
N ASN A 68 -33.48 -33.53 22.59
CA ASN A 68 -33.52 -33.38 21.15
C ASN A 68 -32.39 -34.14 20.42
N TYR A 69 -31.42 -34.72 21.13
CA TYR A 69 -30.32 -35.47 20.52
C TYR A 69 -30.83 -36.65 19.67
N GLN A 70 -31.67 -37.50 20.24
CA GLN A 70 -32.21 -38.68 19.56
C GLN A 70 -33.06 -38.27 18.35
N ARG A 71 -33.96 -37.30 18.54
CA ARG A 71 -34.88 -36.84 17.49
C ARG A 71 -34.14 -36.14 16.35
N ASP A 72 -33.29 -35.16 16.65
CA ASP A 72 -32.75 -34.26 15.64
C ASP A 72 -31.42 -34.77 15.06
N ILE A 73 -30.49 -35.28 15.90
CA ILE A 73 -29.17 -35.73 15.45
C ILE A 73 -29.20 -37.17 14.91
N VAL A 74 -29.84 -38.09 15.63
CA VAL A 74 -29.86 -39.51 15.24
C VAL A 74 -30.92 -39.77 14.17
N GLU A 75 -32.18 -39.45 14.45
CA GLU A 75 -33.29 -39.82 13.58
C GLU A 75 -33.44 -38.94 12.34
N LYS A 76 -33.42 -37.61 12.50
CA LYS A 76 -33.60 -36.67 11.38
C LYS A 76 -32.31 -36.44 10.59
N PHE A 77 -31.20 -36.18 11.27
CA PHE A 77 -29.92 -35.92 10.62
C PHE A 77 -29.15 -37.19 10.24
N GLY A 78 -29.51 -38.35 10.81
CA GLY A 78 -28.91 -39.63 10.44
C GLY A 78 -27.46 -39.78 10.89
N LYS A 79 -27.05 -39.11 11.98
CA LYS A 79 -25.69 -39.16 12.52
C LYS A 79 -25.68 -39.77 13.92
N ASN A 80 -24.89 -40.82 14.09
CA ASN A 80 -24.53 -41.32 15.42
C ASN A 80 -23.20 -40.70 15.83
N LEU A 81 -23.18 -40.02 16.98
CA LEU A 81 -21.94 -39.46 17.52
C LEU A 81 -21.06 -40.58 18.08
N THR A 82 -19.76 -40.45 17.87
CA THR A 82 -18.75 -41.28 18.54
C THR A 82 -18.71 -40.97 20.04
N GLU A 83 -18.20 -41.88 20.86
CA GLU A 83 -18.02 -41.64 22.31
C GLU A 83 -17.25 -40.35 22.60
N LYS A 84 -16.21 -40.05 21.80
CA LYS A 84 -15.46 -38.80 21.90
C LYS A 84 -16.33 -37.56 21.66
N GLN A 85 -17.17 -37.60 20.63
CA GLN A 85 -18.09 -36.49 20.30
C GLN A 85 -19.18 -36.32 21.36
N ILE A 86 -19.69 -37.42 21.91
CA ILE A 86 -20.63 -37.41 23.05
C ILE A 86 -19.99 -36.73 24.26
N ASN A 87 -18.76 -37.12 24.62
CA ASN A 87 -18.04 -36.51 25.73
C ASN A 87 -17.78 -35.01 25.50
N THR A 88 -17.45 -34.60 24.27
CA THR A 88 -17.32 -33.18 23.91
C THR A 88 -18.64 -32.42 24.08
N LEU A 89 -19.75 -33.01 23.60
CA LEU A 89 -21.08 -32.40 23.74
C LEU A 89 -21.48 -32.25 25.21
N LEU A 90 -21.26 -33.27 26.03
CA LEU A 90 -21.58 -33.21 27.46
C LEU A 90 -20.74 -32.16 28.19
N ASN A 91 -19.44 -32.07 27.90
CA ASN A 91 -18.57 -31.12 28.58
C ASN A 91 -18.81 -29.66 28.16
N ASN A 92 -19.09 -29.41 26.88
CA ASN A 92 -19.10 -28.06 26.32
C ASN A 92 -20.49 -27.55 25.90
N GLY A 93 -21.51 -28.41 25.91
CA GLY A 93 -22.84 -28.10 25.37
C GLY A 93 -22.88 -27.98 23.83
N VAL A 94 -21.74 -28.15 23.16
CA VAL A 94 -21.60 -28.05 21.71
C VAL A 94 -20.62 -29.10 21.20
N VAL A 95 -20.89 -29.61 20.00
CA VAL A 95 -19.99 -30.52 19.28
C VAL A 95 -19.87 -30.10 17.83
N ILE A 96 -18.64 -30.07 17.32
CA ILE A 96 -18.36 -29.75 15.92
C ILE A 96 -18.27 -31.07 15.14
N LEU A 97 -19.06 -31.17 14.08
CA LEU A 97 -19.05 -32.32 13.17
C LEU A 97 -18.40 -31.89 11.86
N SER A 98 -17.47 -32.69 11.36
CA SER A 98 -16.86 -32.44 10.06
C SER A 98 -17.91 -32.53 8.96
N GLY A 99 -18.09 -31.44 8.22
CA GLY A 99 -18.84 -31.40 6.98
C GLY A 99 -17.98 -31.83 5.79
N ASN A 100 -18.63 -32.18 4.69
CA ASN A 100 -18.00 -32.46 3.39
C ASN A 100 -18.37 -31.40 2.33
N LYS A 101 -18.90 -30.26 2.77
CA LYS A 101 -19.35 -29.15 1.93
C LYS A 101 -18.37 -28.00 2.06
N ASP A 102 -17.99 -27.45 0.92
CA ASP A 102 -17.16 -26.25 0.78
C ASP A 102 -18.01 -24.97 0.64
N ARG A 103 -19.34 -25.10 0.54
CA ARG A 103 -20.31 -24.02 0.36
C ARG A 103 -21.43 -24.08 1.40
N PHE A 104 -21.76 -22.93 1.99
CA PHE A 104 -22.78 -22.83 3.04
C PHE A 104 -24.16 -23.22 2.54
N GLU A 105 -24.53 -22.81 1.33
CA GLU A 105 -25.81 -23.13 0.70
C GLU A 105 -26.00 -24.63 0.52
N GLU A 106 -24.95 -25.38 0.21
CA GLU A 106 -25.03 -26.83 0.10
C GLU A 106 -25.21 -27.49 1.46
N ALA A 107 -24.50 -26.99 2.48
CA ALA A 107 -24.66 -27.45 3.85
C ALA A 107 -26.08 -27.19 4.38
N TYR A 108 -26.64 -26.00 4.16
CA TYR A 108 -28.01 -25.66 4.56
C TYR A 108 -29.05 -26.42 3.73
N GLN A 109 -28.81 -26.65 2.44
CA GLN A 109 -29.69 -27.50 1.62
C GLN A 109 -29.74 -28.93 2.17
N GLU A 110 -28.60 -29.52 2.52
CA GLU A 110 -28.54 -30.85 3.13
C GLU A 110 -29.30 -30.91 4.46
N LEU A 111 -29.07 -29.92 5.34
CA LEU A 111 -29.83 -29.80 6.60
C LEU A 111 -31.33 -29.65 6.34
N SER A 112 -31.73 -28.84 5.37
CA SER A 112 -33.15 -28.64 5.02
C SER A 112 -33.80 -29.88 4.42
N ALA A 113 -33.04 -30.70 3.71
CA ALA A 113 -33.51 -31.92 3.06
C ALA A 113 -33.86 -33.03 4.06
N THR A 114 -33.42 -32.93 5.32
CA THR A 114 -33.80 -33.85 6.41
C THR A 114 -35.32 -33.95 6.58
N LYS A 115 -36.07 -32.89 6.25
CA LYS A 115 -37.55 -32.89 6.31
C LYS A 115 -38.18 -34.00 5.46
N TRP A 116 -37.57 -34.33 4.31
CA TRP A 116 -38.07 -35.36 3.41
C TRP A 116 -37.83 -36.78 3.91
N LYS A 117 -36.90 -36.95 4.86
CA LYS A 117 -36.56 -38.23 5.50
C LYS A 117 -37.22 -38.40 6.87
N SER A 118 -37.68 -37.29 7.46
CA SER A 118 -38.32 -37.27 8.78
C SER A 118 -39.75 -37.83 8.74
N LYS A 119 -40.15 -38.54 9.81
CA LYS A 119 -41.49 -39.13 9.94
C LYS A 119 -42.60 -38.09 10.16
N ASP A 120 -42.25 -36.95 10.73
CA ASP A 120 -43.16 -35.84 11.06
C ASP A 120 -43.22 -34.78 9.95
N GLY A 121 -42.48 -34.96 8.85
CA GLY A 121 -42.35 -34.00 7.75
C GLY A 121 -41.58 -32.73 8.13
N GLN A 122 -40.97 -32.67 9.32
CA GLN A 122 -40.20 -31.53 9.82
C GLN A 122 -38.70 -31.85 9.84
N GLY A 123 -37.89 -30.98 9.23
CA GLY A 123 -36.43 -31.10 9.27
C GLY A 123 -35.84 -30.87 10.66
N VAL A 124 -34.52 -30.98 10.76
CA VAL A 124 -33.78 -30.52 11.94
C VAL A 124 -33.93 -29.01 12.11
N PRO A 125 -33.89 -28.47 13.35
CA PRO A 125 -33.79 -27.03 13.56
C PRO A 125 -32.51 -26.48 12.91
N ILE A 126 -32.66 -25.46 12.06
CA ILE A 126 -31.55 -24.83 11.35
C ILE A 126 -31.35 -23.43 11.90
N PHE A 127 -30.15 -23.15 12.40
CA PHE A 127 -29.71 -21.81 12.71
C PHE A 127 -28.87 -21.30 11.53
N ILE A 128 -29.38 -20.27 10.84
CA ILE A 128 -28.66 -19.62 9.75
C ILE A 128 -27.94 -18.40 10.34
N THR A 129 -26.60 -18.44 10.33
CA THR A 129 -25.80 -17.29 10.72
C THR A 129 -25.76 -16.24 9.60
N THR A 130 -25.46 -15.01 9.98
CA THR A 130 -25.19 -13.91 9.03
C THR A 130 -24.05 -14.26 8.07
N ASP A 131 -23.14 -15.18 8.45
CA ASP A 131 -21.98 -15.58 7.64
C ASP A 131 -22.39 -16.12 6.27
N SER A 132 -23.53 -16.79 6.17
CA SER A 132 -24.05 -17.29 4.88
C SER A 132 -24.32 -16.16 3.86
N ILE A 133 -24.91 -15.06 4.33
CA ILE A 133 -25.20 -13.87 3.52
C ILE A 133 -23.90 -13.08 3.30
N LEU A 134 -23.10 -12.90 4.36
CA LEU A 134 -21.83 -12.18 4.28
C LEU A 134 -20.81 -12.88 3.38
N HIS A 135 -20.82 -14.21 3.31
CA HIS A 135 -19.96 -14.98 2.41
C HIS A 135 -20.33 -14.75 0.94
N LEU A 136 -21.62 -14.76 0.59
CA LEU A 136 -22.07 -14.43 -0.76
C LEU A 136 -21.70 -12.99 -1.13
N PHE A 137 -21.91 -12.05 -0.21
CA PHE A 137 -21.47 -10.67 -0.39
C PHE A 137 -19.95 -10.56 -0.61
N HIS A 138 -19.16 -11.32 0.16
CA HIS A 138 -17.70 -11.36 0.00
C HIS A 138 -17.27 -11.90 -1.37
N ILE A 139 -17.90 -12.97 -1.86
CA ILE A 139 -17.64 -13.52 -3.20
C ILE A 139 -17.98 -12.48 -4.27
N GLU A 140 -19.17 -11.88 -4.20
CA GLU A 140 -19.61 -10.85 -5.15
C GLU A 140 -18.66 -9.65 -5.16
N PHE A 141 -18.30 -9.15 -3.97
CA PHE A 141 -17.34 -8.08 -3.79
C PHE A 141 -15.98 -8.40 -4.43
N ASN A 142 -15.44 -9.59 -4.16
CA ASN A 142 -14.14 -10.00 -4.70
C ASN A 142 -14.16 -10.11 -6.22
N GLU A 143 -15.20 -10.72 -6.81
CA GLU A 143 -15.32 -10.84 -8.27
C GLU A 143 -15.55 -9.48 -8.93
N LEU A 144 -16.31 -8.58 -8.31
CA LEU A 144 -16.49 -7.22 -8.79
C LEU A 144 -15.17 -6.45 -8.77
N LEU A 145 -14.44 -6.49 -7.66
CA LEU A 145 -13.15 -5.81 -7.51
C LEU A 145 -12.13 -6.33 -8.53
N LYS A 146 -11.97 -7.64 -8.62
CA LYS A 146 -11.09 -8.30 -9.60
C LYS A 146 -11.42 -7.90 -11.04
N ASN A 147 -12.70 -7.86 -11.40
CA ASN A 147 -13.12 -7.44 -12.75
C ASN A 147 -12.79 -5.96 -13.01
N ILE A 148 -12.99 -5.09 -12.04
CA ILE A 148 -12.66 -3.66 -12.15
C ILE A 148 -11.14 -3.47 -12.25
N GLU A 149 -10.36 -4.18 -11.43
CA GLU A 149 -8.90 -4.13 -11.43
C GLU A 149 -8.32 -4.52 -12.80
N ILE A 150 -8.75 -5.66 -13.34
CA ILE A 150 -8.31 -6.15 -14.66
C ILE A 150 -8.80 -5.24 -15.79
N LYS A 151 -10.11 -5.00 -15.86
CA LYS A 151 -10.72 -4.40 -17.06
C LYS A 151 -10.57 -2.88 -17.11
N LYS A 152 -10.32 -2.22 -15.98
CA LYS A 152 -10.32 -0.76 -15.88
C LYS A 152 -9.08 -0.21 -15.17
N LEU A 153 -8.81 -0.60 -13.92
CA LEU A 153 -7.76 0.07 -13.13
C LEU A 153 -6.35 -0.23 -13.64
N SER A 154 -6.04 -1.48 -13.99
CA SER A 154 -4.74 -1.87 -14.53
C SER A 154 -4.43 -1.14 -15.85
N PRO A 155 -5.31 -1.13 -16.87
CA PRO A 155 -5.13 -0.32 -18.06
C PRO A 155 -5.00 1.18 -17.80
N MET A 156 -5.82 1.75 -16.90
CA MET A 156 -5.73 3.17 -16.55
C MET A 156 -4.40 3.50 -15.89
N LEU A 157 -3.94 2.66 -14.97
CA LEU A 157 -2.65 2.82 -14.30
C LEU A 157 -1.50 2.72 -15.31
N ASN A 158 -1.60 1.79 -16.26
CA ASN A 158 -0.59 1.61 -17.30
C ASN A 158 -0.42 2.87 -18.15
N SER A 159 -1.52 3.42 -18.68
CA SER A 159 -1.51 4.66 -19.47
C SER A 159 -1.12 5.88 -18.64
N PHE A 160 -1.52 5.93 -17.36
CA PHE A 160 -1.09 6.98 -16.44
C PHE A 160 0.43 6.96 -16.25
N LEU A 161 1.00 5.80 -15.95
CA LEU A 161 2.44 5.66 -15.74
C LEU A 161 3.24 6.04 -16.99
N ASP A 162 2.80 5.62 -18.19
CA ASP A 162 3.44 6.01 -19.45
C ASP A 162 3.54 7.53 -19.58
N SER A 163 2.41 8.24 -19.49
CA SER A 163 2.38 9.68 -19.69
C SER A 163 3.12 10.46 -18.59
N VAL A 164 3.09 10.00 -17.35
CA VAL A 164 3.79 10.67 -16.25
C VAL A 164 5.30 10.40 -16.30
N ILE A 165 5.73 9.23 -16.78
CA ILE A 165 7.14 8.95 -17.07
C ILE A 165 7.64 9.89 -18.18
N ASP A 166 6.90 10.00 -19.28
CA ASP A 166 7.25 10.88 -20.40
C ASP A 166 7.34 12.35 -19.96
N GLU A 167 6.37 12.81 -19.16
CA GLU A 167 6.38 14.17 -18.60
C GLU A 167 7.54 14.38 -17.61
N SER A 168 7.86 13.37 -16.80
CA SER A 168 9.02 13.44 -15.89
C SER A 168 10.34 13.48 -16.68
N ILE A 169 10.44 12.79 -17.81
CA ILE A 169 11.58 12.90 -18.74
C ILE A 169 11.65 14.30 -19.34
N ALA A 170 10.51 14.89 -19.73
CA ALA A 170 10.46 16.25 -20.25
C ALA A 170 10.90 17.28 -19.19
N GLN A 171 10.45 17.11 -17.95
CA GLN A 171 10.89 17.91 -16.79
C GLN A 171 12.38 17.74 -16.53
N TYR A 172 12.89 16.51 -16.52
CA TYR A 172 14.32 16.23 -16.39
C TYR A 172 15.12 16.96 -17.47
N ASN A 173 14.69 16.94 -18.73
CA ASN A 173 15.46 17.58 -19.80
C ASN A 173 15.48 19.11 -19.67
N GLY A 174 14.37 19.72 -19.23
CA GLY A 174 14.22 21.17 -19.11
C GLY A 174 14.80 21.82 -17.85
N LEU A 175 15.17 21.05 -16.82
CA LEU A 175 15.88 21.56 -15.64
C LEU A 175 17.36 21.81 -15.96
N GLU A 176 17.92 22.95 -15.56
CA GLU A 176 19.37 23.20 -15.70
C GLU A 176 20.16 22.73 -14.47
N ASP A 177 19.54 22.81 -13.30
CA ASP A 177 20.13 22.42 -12.03
C ASP A 177 20.50 20.95 -11.94
N LYS A 178 21.71 20.64 -11.47
CA LYS A 178 22.17 19.25 -11.34
C LYS A 178 21.43 18.47 -10.26
N GLU A 179 21.12 19.10 -9.13
CA GLU A 179 20.45 18.45 -8.01
C GLU A 179 19.00 18.16 -8.41
N LEU A 180 18.27 19.17 -8.91
CA LEU A 180 16.88 18.98 -9.33
C LEU A 180 16.76 18.00 -10.51
N LYS A 181 17.74 17.98 -11.44
CA LYS A 181 17.82 16.95 -12.47
C LYS A 181 17.92 15.55 -11.88
N GLU A 182 18.79 15.35 -10.90
CA GLU A 182 18.91 14.04 -10.25
C GLU A 182 17.60 13.64 -9.54
N LEU A 183 16.92 14.58 -8.87
CA LEU A 183 15.62 14.30 -8.26
C LEU A 183 14.54 13.95 -9.28
N SER A 184 14.50 14.64 -10.42
CA SER A 184 13.60 14.30 -11.52
C SER A 184 13.93 12.92 -12.11
N ARG A 185 15.22 12.57 -12.24
CA ARG A 185 15.68 11.21 -12.62
C ARG A 185 15.17 10.15 -11.64
N ARG A 186 15.23 10.41 -10.33
CA ARG A 186 14.71 9.48 -9.31
C ARG A 186 13.20 9.30 -9.40
N ASN A 187 12.43 10.34 -9.72
CA ASN A 187 11.00 10.21 -10.02
C ASN A 187 10.75 9.32 -11.25
N ILE A 188 11.55 9.47 -12.32
CA ILE A 188 11.50 8.59 -13.50
C ILE A 188 11.77 7.14 -13.10
N ALA A 189 12.78 6.88 -12.26
CA ALA A 189 13.09 5.54 -11.75
C ALA A 189 11.92 4.97 -10.93
N TYR A 190 11.37 5.74 -9.99
CA TYR A 190 10.26 5.34 -9.13
C TYR A 190 9.03 4.91 -9.94
N LEU A 191 8.65 5.70 -10.94
CA LEU A 191 7.54 5.40 -11.84
C LEU A 191 7.87 4.21 -12.75
N SER A 192 9.12 4.10 -13.22
CA SER A 192 9.58 3.00 -14.07
C SER A 192 9.57 1.65 -13.36
N VAL A 193 9.82 1.59 -12.05
CA VAL A 193 9.64 0.36 -11.24
C VAL A 193 8.19 -0.08 -11.30
N ALA A 194 7.23 0.81 -11.01
CA ALA A 194 5.80 0.50 -11.08
C ALA A 194 5.40 0.00 -12.47
N LYS A 195 5.82 0.75 -13.50
CA LYS A 195 5.51 0.44 -14.90
C LYS A 195 6.08 -0.91 -15.32
N LYS A 196 7.32 -1.23 -14.94
CA LYS A 196 7.96 -2.52 -15.26
C LYS A 196 7.31 -3.70 -14.54
N LEU A 197 6.82 -3.50 -13.32
CA LEU A 197 6.04 -4.53 -12.60
C LEU A 197 4.69 -4.79 -13.27
N LEU A 198 4.03 -3.74 -13.76
CA LEU A 198 2.72 -3.82 -14.40
C LEU A 198 2.81 -4.41 -15.83
N ASP A 199 3.79 -3.95 -16.59
CA ASP A 199 4.05 -4.28 -17.99
C ASP A 199 5.50 -4.81 -18.17
N PRO A 200 5.68 -6.14 -18.23
CA PRO A 200 7.01 -6.74 -18.38
C PRO A 200 7.71 -6.38 -19.69
N GLU A 201 6.98 -5.95 -20.72
CA GLU A 201 7.55 -5.54 -22.01
C GLU A 201 8.02 -4.08 -22.01
N PHE A 202 7.71 -3.31 -20.95
CA PHE A 202 8.18 -1.95 -20.81
C PHE A 202 9.71 -1.87 -20.86
N SER A 203 10.23 -1.06 -21.78
CA SER A 203 11.65 -0.76 -21.88
C SER A 203 12.00 0.38 -20.95
N VAL A 204 12.65 0.05 -19.83
CA VAL A 204 13.10 1.03 -18.84
C VAL A 204 14.08 2.03 -19.48
N PRO A 205 13.91 3.36 -19.26
CA PRO A 205 14.84 4.36 -19.76
C PRO A 205 16.28 4.11 -19.31
N GLY A 206 17.24 4.24 -20.23
CA GLY A 206 18.64 3.88 -19.96
C GLY A 206 19.27 4.59 -18.77
N MET A 207 18.85 5.83 -18.49
CA MET A 207 19.33 6.66 -17.38
C MET A 207 18.96 6.15 -15.98
N VAL A 208 17.97 5.25 -15.85
CA VAL A 208 17.50 4.68 -14.57
C VAL A 208 17.49 3.16 -14.55
N LYS A 209 18.03 2.53 -15.60
CA LYS A 209 17.90 1.10 -15.82
C LYS A 209 18.50 0.27 -14.68
N LYS A 210 19.65 0.68 -14.16
CA LYS A 210 20.36 -0.04 -13.10
C LYS A 210 19.54 -0.11 -11.82
N GLU A 211 19.08 1.04 -11.34
CA GLU A 211 18.34 1.17 -10.08
C GLU A 211 16.98 0.47 -10.16
N VAL A 212 16.31 0.60 -11.30
CA VAL A 212 15.05 -0.08 -11.56
C VAL A 212 15.24 -1.60 -11.56
N GLU A 213 16.26 -2.13 -12.24
CA GLU A 213 16.53 -3.57 -12.24
C GLU A 213 16.88 -4.11 -10.85
N GLU A 214 17.62 -3.34 -10.05
CA GLU A 214 17.93 -3.68 -8.66
C GLU A 214 16.68 -3.71 -7.76
N GLU A 215 15.79 -2.72 -7.90
CA GLU A 215 14.50 -2.70 -7.17
C GLU A 215 13.58 -3.84 -7.61
N ILE A 216 13.44 -4.08 -8.91
CA ILE A 216 12.63 -5.19 -9.45
C ILE A 216 13.13 -6.52 -8.89
N LYS A 217 14.46 -6.73 -8.88
CA LYS A 217 15.04 -7.96 -8.33
C LYS A 217 14.66 -8.17 -6.86
N ARG A 218 14.74 -7.12 -6.04
CA ARG A 218 14.38 -7.19 -4.61
C ARG A 218 12.89 -7.48 -4.42
N ILE A 219 12.05 -6.84 -5.22
CA ILE A 219 10.60 -7.06 -5.23
C ILE A 219 10.27 -8.51 -5.61
N GLU A 220 10.94 -9.09 -6.61
CA GLU A 220 10.72 -10.48 -7.02
C GLU A 220 11.31 -11.52 -6.06
N ASP A 221 12.40 -11.18 -5.36
CA ASP A 221 13.04 -12.07 -4.38
C ASP A 221 12.20 -12.20 -3.08
N HIS A 222 11.30 -11.25 -2.82
CA HIS A 222 10.39 -11.22 -1.67
C HIS A 222 11.08 -11.35 -0.30
N LYS A 223 12.30 -10.80 -0.17
CA LYS A 223 13.11 -10.92 1.05
C LYS A 223 12.91 -9.71 1.94
N GLY A 224 12.33 -9.93 3.13
CA GLY A 224 12.08 -8.98 4.24
C GLY A 224 12.65 -7.56 4.16
N PHE A 225 13.31 -7.11 5.23
CA PHE A 225 13.72 -5.71 5.39
C PHE A 225 15.11 -5.42 4.79
N TYR A 226 15.17 -4.62 3.73
CA TYR A 226 16.43 -4.22 3.08
C TYR A 226 16.44 -2.73 2.68
N LYS A 227 17.64 -2.15 2.60
CA LYS A 227 17.86 -0.76 2.19
C LYS A 227 17.42 -0.52 0.74
N SER A 228 16.45 0.34 0.46
CA SER A 228 16.04 0.61 -0.94
C SER A 228 17.17 1.28 -1.74
N PRO A 229 17.59 0.70 -2.89
CA PRO A 229 18.56 1.31 -3.80
C PRO A 229 18.14 2.72 -4.25
N LEU A 230 16.85 2.90 -4.53
CA LEU A 230 16.35 4.16 -5.10
C LEU A 230 16.13 5.24 -4.03
N PHE A 231 15.54 4.88 -2.89
CA PHE A 231 15.17 5.86 -1.86
C PHE A 231 16.29 6.12 -0.84
N SER A 232 17.42 5.43 -0.93
CA SER A 232 18.56 5.57 0.00
C SER A 232 19.85 6.04 -0.66
N GLU A 233 19.79 6.67 -1.83
CA GLU A 233 20.97 7.11 -2.56
C GLU A 233 21.76 8.19 -1.79
N ASP A 234 21.08 9.09 -1.08
CA ASP A 234 21.71 10.11 -0.23
C ASP A 234 22.01 9.63 1.20
N CYS A 235 21.79 8.33 1.47
CA CYS A 235 21.97 7.76 2.79
C CYS A 235 23.46 7.78 3.18
N PRO A 236 23.85 8.45 4.29
CA PRO A 236 25.23 8.51 4.71
C PRO A 236 25.84 7.13 4.98
N THR A 237 27.13 6.99 4.72
CA THR A 237 27.88 5.75 4.97
C THR A 237 27.87 5.34 6.44
N GLU A 238 27.81 6.32 7.34
CA GLU A 238 27.71 6.13 8.79
C GLU A 238 26.39 5.46 9.21
N CYS A 239 25.35 5.51 8.36
CA CYS A 239 24.13 4.74 8.58
C CYS A 239 24.30 3.26 8.17
N SER A 240 25.35 2.92 7.41
CA SER A 240 25.52 1.68 6.66
C SER A 240 26.56 0.68 7.21
N ASP A 241 27.24 0.99 8.32
CA ASP A 241 28.29 0.14 8.90
C ASP A 241 27.82 -0.68 10.14
N GLY A 242 26.82 -1.54 9.96
CA GLY A 242 26.30 -2.37 11.04
C GLY A 242 25.44 -1.62 12.06
N PHE A 243 25.01 -0.40 11.71
CA PHE A 243 24.15 0.45 12.52
C PHE A 243 22.68 0.39 12.07
N VAL A 244 22.28 1.18 11.06
CA VAL A 244 20.92 1.11 10.50
C VAL A 244 20.83 -0.01 9.48
N PHE A 245 21.88 -0.17 8.70
CA PHE A 245 22.02 -1.27 7.76
C PHE A 245 23.22 -2.11 8.13
N THR A 246 23.01 -3.41 8.08
CA THR A 246 24.05 -4.41 8.32
C THR A 246 24.48 -4.98 6.97
N PRO A 247 25.78 -5.21 6.76
CA PRO A 247 26.24 -5.98 5.61
C PRO A 247 25.48 -7.31 5.55
N GLY A 248 24.59 -7.44 4.57
CA GLY A 248 23.69 -8.57 4.43
C GLY A 248 24.06 -9.40 3.21
N SER A 249 23.92 -10.72 3.31
CA SER A 249 23.99 -11.61 2.14
C SER A 249 22.62 -11.65 1.43
N TYR A 250 22.48 -10.95 0.29
CA TYR A 250 22.10 -11.47 -1.04
C TYR A 250 21.46 -10.40 -1.94
N PRO A 251 21.81 -10.34 -3.25
CA PRO A 251 23.16 -10.32 -3.77
C PRO A 251 23.65 -8.87 -3.70
N ASN A 252 24.45 -8.52 -2.68
CA ASN A 252 24.97 -7.17 -2.42
C ASN A 252 23.98 -6.15 -1.77
N GLY A 253 22.93 -6.61 -1.07
CA GLY A 253 22.00 -5.72 -0.36
C GLY A 253 22.29 -5.60 1.13
N GLU A 254 22.29 -4.37 1.66
CA GLU A 254 22.37 -4.13 3.10
C GLU A 254 21.01 -4.42 3.76
N LYS A 255 21.01 -5.30 4.76
CA LYS A 255 19.79 -5.71 5.48
C LYS A 255 19.50 -4.67 6.56
N CYS A 256 18.24 -4.30 6.74
CA CYS A 256 17.91 -3.37 7.82
C CYS A 256 18.17 -4.04 9.17
N SER A 257 18.83 -3.29 10.06
CA SER A 257 18.94 -3.66 11.47
C SER A 257 17.54 -3.69 12.09
N GLN A 258 17.39 -4.42 13.19
CA GLN A 258 16.21 -4.40 14.05
C GLN A 258 16.44 -3.58 15.33
N ALA A 259 17.61 -2.94 15.45
CA ALA A 259 17.98 -2.12 16.60
C ALA A 259 18.80 -0.90 16.18
N ILE A 260 18.58 0.23 16.85
CA ILE A 260 19.29 1.49 16.62
C ILE A 260 20.00 1.90 17.91
N LYS A 261 20.84 1.00 18.43
CA LYS A 261 21.69 1.29 19.59
C LYS A 261 23.11 0.89 19.24
N GLY A 262 24.01 1.87 19.27
CA GLY A 262 25.37 1.70 18.77
C GLY A 262 26.37 2.65 19.44
N PRO A 263 27.64 2.61 19.03
CA PRO A 263 28.63 3.56 19.50
C PRO A 263 28.28 4.98 19.06
N LYS A 264 28.91 5.98 19.71
CA LYS A 264 28.80 7.38 19.25
C LYS A 264 29.32 7.52 17.83
N ILE A 265 28.62 8.28 17.02
CA ILE A 265 28.90 8.43 15.58
C ILE A 265 29.51 9.82 15.35
N TYR A 266 30.65 9.88 14.66
CA TYR A 266 31.23 11.15 14.24
C TYR A 266 30.76 11.48 12.83
N TYR A 267 30.05 12.59 12.67
CA TYR A 267 29.51 13.04 11.39
C TYR A 267 29.48 14.56 11.33
N GLU A 268 29.94 15.13 10.21
CA GLU A 268 30.01 16.58 9.96
C GLU A 268 30.66 17.40 11.10
N GLY A 269 31.71 16.85 11.72
CA GLY A 269 32.44 17.57 12.78
C GLY A 269 31.81 17.48 14.18
N LYS A 270 30.68 16.80 14.34
CA LYS A 270 30.00 16.58 15.62
C LYS A 270 30.04 15.09 16.00
N VAL A 271 30.13 14.82 17.30
CA VAL A 271 29.90 13.49 17.87
C VAL A 271 28.44 13.39 18.27
N TRP A 272 27.73 12.41 17.73
CA TRP A 272 26.32 12.16 17.93
C TRP A 272 26.09 10.94 18.82
N ASP A 273 25.04 11.01 19.64
CA ASP A 273 24.42 9.79 20.15
C ASP A 273 23.80 9.01 18.97
N SER A 274 23.85 7.67 19.01
CA SER A 274 23.39 6.85 17.87
C SER A 274 21.91 7.06 17.56
N VAL A 275 21.08 7.16 18.59
CA VAL A 275 19.63 7.32 18.47
C VAL A 275 19.31 8.72 17.93
N GLU A 276 19.98 9.75 18.44
CA GLU A 276 19.88 11.12 17.92
C GLU A 276 20.35 11.19 16.45
N PHE A 277 21.46 10.51 16.11
CA PHE A 277 22.00 10.46 14.75
C PHE A 277 21.01 9.82 13.78
N TYR A 278 20.40 8.70 14.14
CA TYR A 278 19.38 8.09 13.30
C TYR A 278 18.19 9.04 13.09
N LYS A 279 17.67 9.63 14.17
CA LYS A 279 16.49 10.50 14.13
C LYS A 279 16.72 11.77 13.32
N GLU A 280 17.90 12.37 13.41
CA GLU A 280 18.20 13.64 12.75
C GLU A 280 18.87 13.49 11.39
N VAL A 281 19.51 12.36 11.11
CA VAL A 281 20.27 12.14 9.86
C VAL A 281 19.70 10.97 9.06
N CYS A 282 19.79 9.74 9.57
CA CYS A 282 19.46 8.54 8.78
C CYS A 282 17.98 8.49 8.37
N SER A 283 17.03 8.76 9.27
CA SER A 283 15.59 8.73 8.97
C SER A 283 15.14 9.75 7.90
N ARG A 284 15.99 10.75 7.60
CA ARG A 284 15.74 11.79 6.59
C ARG A 284 16.29 11.46 5.20
N LYS A 285 17.20 10.49 5.10
CA LYS A 285 17.97 10.19 3.87
C LYS A 285 18.03 8.70 3.51
N CYS A 286 17.63 7.82 4.43
CA CYS A 286 17.73 6.38 4.29
C CYS A 286 16.35 5.74 4.35
N TYR A 287 16.15 4.70 3.55
CA TYR A 287 14.88 3.97 3.45
C TYR A 287 15.09 2.48 3.65
N CYS A 288 14.35 1.91 4.60
CA CYS A 288 14.24 0.48 4.78
C CYS A 288 12.89 0.00 4.25
N GLU A 289 12.90 -0.93 3.29
CA GLU A 289 11.67 -1.48 2.70
C GLU A 289 11.51 -2.96 3.02
N ASP A 290 10.26 -3.38 3.26
CA ASP A 290 9.89 -4.79 3.46
C ASP A 290 9.45 -5.42 2.14
N TYR A 291 10.40 -6.01 1.42
CA TYR A 291 10.11 -6.63 0.12
C TYR A 291 9.24 -7.90 0.24
N SER A 292 9.02 -8.44 1.44
CA SER A 292 8.08 -9.55 1.65
C SER A 292 6.62 -9.13 1.45
N GLN A 293 6.32 -7.83 1.51
CA GLN A 293 4.96 -7.32 1.29
C GLN A 293 4.50 -7.41 -0.17
N TYR A 294 5.43 -7.64 -1.10
CA TYR A 294 5.15 -7.74 -2.52
C TYR A 294 4.71 -9.15 -2.97
N ILE A 295 4.61 -10.11 -2.04
CA ILE A 295 4.06 -11.45 -2.29
C ILE A 295 2.55 -11.32 -2.59
N PRO A 296 2.08 -11.65 -3.80
CA PRO A 296 0.65 -11.61 -4.12
C PRO A 296 -0.15 -12.58 -3.24
N ARG A 297 -1.32 -12.13 -2.79
CA ARG A 297 -2.18 -12.84 -1.82
C ARG A 297 -3.66 -12.63 -2.12
N GLY A 298 -4.52 -13.53 -1.63
CA GLY A 298 -5.96 -13.45 -1.88
C GLY A 298 -6.32 -13.63 -3.36
N HIS A 299 -7.26 -12.84 -3.88
CA HIS A 299 -7.69 -12.94 -5.28
C HIS A 299 -6.58 -12.55 -6.28
N TYR A 300 -5.54 -11.83 -5.83
CA TYR A 300 -4.42 -11.46 -6.71
C TYR A 300 -3.59 -12.65 -7.19
N THR A 301 -3.70 -13.82 -6.57
CA THR A 301 -3.02 -15.05 -7.04
C THR A 301 -3.72 -15.71 -8.23
N ALA A 302 -4.91 -15.22 -8.63
CA ALA A 302 -5.74 -15.87 -9.64
C ALA A 302 -5.23 -15.72 -11.09
N SER A 303 -4.39 -14.73 -11.39
CA SER A 303 -3.77 -14.57 -12.71
C SER A 303 -2.46 -13.80 -12.64
N GLU A 304 -1.60 -13.97 -13.65
CA GLU A 304 -0.35 -13.20 -13.75
C GLU A 304 -0.60 -11.70 -13.88
N GLU A 305 -1.67 -11.30 -14.55
CA GLU A 305 -2.08 -9.90 -14.66
C GLU A 305 -2.40 -9.29 -13.29
N LEU A 306 -3.14 -10.00 -12.44
CA LEU A 306 -3.45 -9.54 -11.09
C LEU A 306 -2.21 -9.50 -10.19
N LYS A 307 -1.30 -10.47 -10.33
CA LYS A 307 -0.01 -10.46 -9.61
C LYS A 307 0.82 -9.23 -9.96
N ARG A 308 0.89 -8.88 -11.25
CA ARG A 308 1.59 -7.68 -11.74
C ARG A 308 0.95 -6.39 -11.24
N TYR A 309 -0.38 -6.29 -11.35
CA TYR A 309 -1.14 -5.17 -10.82
C TYR A 309 -0.92 -5.00 -9.31
N PHE A 310 -0.99 -6.10 -8.54
CA PHE A 310 -0.71 -6.10 -7.12
C PHE A 310 0.68 -5.54 -6.81
N LYS A 311 1.74 -6.06 -7.42
CA LYS A 311 3.12 -5.60 -7.16
C LYS A 311 3.31 -4.11 -7.50
N SER A 312 2.76 -3.66 -8.63
CA SER A 312 2.79 -2.24 -9.02
C SER A 312 2.05 -1.36 -8.01
N MET A 313 0.83 -1.74 -7.61
CA MET A 313 0.05 -0.99 -6.62
C MET A 313 0.72 -0.98 -5.24
N MET A 314 1.30 -2.12 -4.84
CA MET A 314 2.06 -2.22 -3.59
C MET A 314 3.28 -1.30 -3.60
N TRP A 315 4.04 -1.23 -4.69
CA TRP A 315 5.15 -0.28 -4.81
C TRP A 315 4.66 1.17 -4.65
N LEU A 316 3.63 1.54 -5.40
CA LEU A 316 3.07 2.90 -5.43
C LEU A 316 2.41 3.34 -4.10
N GLY A 317 1.99 2.37 -3.29
CA GLY A 317 1.35 2.62 -2.00
C GLY A 317 2.21 2.34 -0.77
N ARG A 318 3.44 1.86 -0.93
CA ARG A 318 4.37 1.69 0.18
C ARG A 318 5.45 2.75 0.20
N MET A 319 6.00 3.07 -0.96
CA MET A 319 7.05 4.06 -1.06
C MET A 319 6.50 5.46 -0.79
N THR A 320 7.01 6.08 0.27
CA THR A 320 6.57 7.39 0.75
C THR A 320 7.67 8.40 0.56
N PHE A 321 7.37 9.51 -0.12
CA PHE A 321 8.24 10.67 -0.17
C PHE A 321 8.11 11.44 1.15
N LYS A 322 8.82 10.99 2.19
CA LYS A 322 8.66 11.48 3.56
C LYS A 322 8.96 13.00 3.62
N ALA A 323 8.03 13.77 4.18
CA ALA A 323 8.11 15.22 4.31
C ALA A 323 9.23 15.68 5.26
N ARG A 324 9.86 14.76 6.01
CA ARG A 324 11.01 15.09 6.86
C ARG A 324 12.32 15.13 6.07
N GLY A 325 12.40 14.45 4.93
CA GLY A 325 13.57 14.47 4.03
C GLY A 325 13.47 15.62 3.04
N GLU A 326 14.53 16.40 2.90
CA GLU A 326 14.57 17.54 1.99
C GLU A 326 14.39 17.08 0.53
N GLU A 327 15.23 16.14 0.10
CA GLU A 327 15.24 15.61 -1.27
C GLU A 327 13.95 14.88 -1.64
N TRP A 328 13.35 14.15 -0.71
CA TRP A 328 12.04 13.53 -0.93
C TRP A 328 10.92 14.56 -1.03
N THR A 329 10.99 15.65 -0.27
CA THR A 329 10.00 16.73 -0.36
C THR A 329 10.08 17.41 -1.72
N LYS A 330 11.29 17.71 -2.22
CA LYS A 330 11.52 18.25 -3.56
C LYS A 330 11.02 17.29 -4.64
N GLN A 331 11.35 15.99 -4.55
CA GLN A 331 10.85 14.95 -5.46
C GLN A 331 9.32 14.91 -5.51
N ALA A 332 8.65 14.97 -4.35
CA ALA A 332 7.19 14.97 -4.28
C ALA A 332 6.56 16.20 -4.95
N VAL A 333 7.19 17.38 -4.85
CA VAL A 333 6.74 18.59 -5.56
C VAL A 333 6.88 18.40 -7.08
N LEU A 334 8.06 17.98 -7.55
CA LEU A 334 8.32 17.72 -8.98
C LEU A 334 7.36 16.67 -9.55
N LEU A 335 7.12 15.59 -8.80
CA LEU A 335 6.18 14.52 -9.19
C LEU A 335 4.74 15.04 -9.25
N THR A 336 4.33 15.85 -8.27
CA THR A 336 3.00 16.48 -8.27
C THR A 336 2.83 17.33 -9.52
N ASP A 337 3.85 18.10 -9.90
CA ASP A 337 3.80 18.91 -11.12
C ASP A 337 3.73 18.04 -12.38
N ALA A 338 4.56 17.00 -12.50
CA ALA A 338 4.51 16.08 -13.64
C ALA A 338 3.12 15.44 -13.80
N VAL A 339 2.47 15.04 -12.71
CA VAL A 339 1.10 14.50 -12.73
C VAL A 339 0.05 15.55 -13.16
N LYS A 340 0.27 16.83 -12.82
CA LYS A 340 -0.62 17.92 -13.26
C LYS A 340 -0.44 18.27 -14.74
N SER A 341 0.80 18.24 -15.24
CA SER A 341 1.12 18.60 -16.62
C SER A 341 0.76 17.51 -17.62
N ALA A 342 0.98 16.24 -17.26
CA ALA A 342 0.88 15.12 -18.18
C ALA A 342 -0.52 14.94 -18.78
N LYS A 343 -0.56 14.55 -20.06
CA LYS A 343 -1.77 14.19 -20.81
C LYS A 343 -1.78 12.70 -21.11
N VAL A 344 -2.86 12.04 -20.71
CA VAL A 344 -3.05 10.59 -20.88
C VAL A 344 -4.07 10.34 -21.98
N ASN A 345 -3.68 9.56 -22.99
CA ASN A 345 -4.64 9.00 -23.95
C ASN A 345 -5.14 7.65 -23.44
N PHE A 346 -6.43 7.56 -23.13
CA PHE A 346 -7.06 6.34 -22.62
C PHE A 346 -8.38 6.09 -23.33
N GLU A 347 -8.58 4.88 -23.87
CA GLU A 347 -9.78 4.50 -24.64
C GLU A 347 -10.13 5.50 -25.76
N GLY A 348 -9.11 6.06 -26.43
CA GLY A 348 -9.28 7.00 -27.56
C GLY A 348 -9.67 8.42 -27.17
N LYS A 349 -9.55 8.78 -25.88
CA LYS A 349 -9.80 10.13 -25.36
C LYS A 349 -8.59 10.62 -24.58
N GLU A 350 -8.29 11.91 -24.71
CA GLU A 350 -7.27 12.58 -23.92
C GLU A 350 -7.85 13.04 -22.58
N TYR A 351 -7.10 12.81 -21.50
CA TYR A 351 -7.40 13.24 -20.14
C TYR A 351 -6.15 13.90 -19.54
N ASN A 352 -6.32 14.74 -18.51
CA ASN A 352 -5.17 15.07 -17.67
C ASN A 352 -4.79 13.84 -16.84
N ALA A 353 -3.50 13.61 -16.61
CA ALA A 353 -3.05 12.48 -15.80
C ALA A 353 -3.64 12.52 -14.38
N ILE A 354 -3.76 13.72 -13.79
CA ILE A 354 -4.42 13.90 -12.50
C ILE A 354 -5.88 13.41 -12.48
N ASP A 355 -6.62 13.52 -13.60
CA ASP A 355 -8.00 13.03 -13.69
C ASP A 355 -8.07 11.50 -13.76
N ILE A 356 -7.10 10.87 -14.42
CA ILE A 356 -6.95 9.41 -14.42
C ILE A 356 -6.57 8.93 -13.02
N TRP A 357 -5.58 9.58 -12.40
CA TRP A 357 -5.20 9.28 -11.02
C TRP A 357 -6.38 9.43 -10.05
N ASN A 358 -7.14 10.53 -10.14
CA ASN A 358 -8.34 10.75 -9.33
C ASN A 358 -9.34 9.61 -9.47
N LYS A 359 -9.56 9.07 -10.68
CA LYS A 359 -10.43 7.91 -10.89
C LYS A 359 -9.88 6.65 -10.22
N ILE A 360 -8.59 6.36 -10.39
CA ILE A 360 -7.94 5.20 -9.75
C ILE A 360 -8.04 5.33 -8.23
N TYR A 361 -7.68 6.48 -7.67
CA TYR A 361 -7.72 6.75 -6.23
C TYR A 361 -9.15 6.69 -5.68
N THR A 362 -10.14 7.24 -6.39
CA THR A 362 -11.54 7.21 -5.92
C THR A 362 -12.09 5.79 -5.88
N VAL A 363 -11.80 4.97 -6.90
CA VAL A 363 -12.29 3.58 -6.95
C VAL A 363 -11.59 2.76 -5.88
N THR A 364 -10.27 2.85 -5.77
CA THR A 364 -9.51 2.13 -4.74
C THR A 364 -9.91 2.58 -3.33
N GLY A 365 -10.10 3.90 -3.12
CA GLY A 365 -10.57 4.46 -1.86
C GLY A 365 -12.03 4.11 -1.51
N PHE A 366 -12.89 3.90 -2.51
CA PHE A 366 -14.26 3.41 -2.27
C PHE A 366 -14.26 1.97 -1.74
N PHE A 367 -13.44 1.09 -2.32
CA PHE A 367 -13.38 -0.32 -1.91
C PHE A 367 -12.55 -0.56 -0.66
N ALA A 368 -11.44 0.15 -0.49
CA ALA A 368 -10.49 -0.09 0.59
C ALA A 368 -10.59 0.92 1.75
N GLY A 369 -11.27 2.06 1.55
CA GLY A 369 -11.28 3.19 2.47
C GLY A 369 -10.38 4.34 1.99
N ALA A 370 -10.74 5.58 2.34
CA ALA A 370 -9.93 6.76 2.01
C ALA A 370 -8.55 6.67 2.67
N SER A 371 -7.53 7.19 1.98
CA SER A 371 -6.18 7.27 2.54
C SER A 371 -6.06 8.37 3.59
N ASP A 372 -5.32 8.08 4.65
CA ASP A 372 -4.87 9.07 5.64
C ASP A 372 -3.49 9.66 5.32
N ASP A 373 -2.73 9.05 4.39
CA ASP A 373 -1.52 9.64 3.80
C ASP A 373 -1.81 10.95 3.04
N LEU A 374 -0.75 11.73 2.84
CA LEU A 374 -0.77 12.87 1.94
C LEU A 374 -0.58 12.38 0.50
N THR A 375 -1.23 13.06 -0.42
CA THR A 375 -1.25 12.76 -1.85
C THR A 375 -0.94 14.04 -2.64
N PHE A 376 -1.16 14.01 -3.95
CA PHE A 376 -1.03 15.19 -4.81
C PHE A 376 -1.90 16.36 -4.35
N TYR A 377 -3.08 16.12 -3.76
CA TYR A 377 -3.97 17.18 -3.28
C TYR A 377 -3.29 18.09 -2.26
N GLU A 378 -2.60 17.49 -1.29
CA GLU A 378 -1.98 18.20 -0.18
C GLU A 378 -0.71 18.94 -0.60
N TYR A 379 0.11 18.32 -1.46
CA TYR A 379 1.30 18.97 -2.00
C TYR A 379 0.96 20.14 -2.91
N ASP A 380 -0.06 20.00 -3.77
CA ASP A 380 -0.55 21.10 -4.61
C ASP A 380 -1.08 22.27 -3.77
N LYS A 381 -1.83 21.97 -2.70
CA LYS A 381 -2.32 22.97 -1.75
C LYS A 381 -1.18 23.68 -1.00
N ALA A 382 -0.12 22.96 -0.63
CA ALA A 382 1.06 23.56 0.00
C ALA A 382 1.77 24.53 -0.95
N VAL A 383 1.96 24.14 -2.23
CA VAL A 383 2.53 25.03 -3.26
C VAL A 383 1.65 26.26 -3.48
N PHE A 384 0.32 26.08 -3.57
CA PHE A 384 -0.62 27.19 -3.68
C PHE A 384 -0.51 28.19 -2.53
N ASN A 385 -0.48 27.70 -1.29
CA ASN A 385 -0.43 28.56 -0.10
C ASN A 385 0.85 29.40 -0.02
N LEU A 386 1.97 28.88 -0.53
CA LEU A 386 3.26 29.56 -0.46
C LEU A 386 3.53 30.47 -1.66
N PHE A 387 3.06 30.08 -2.85
CA PHE A 387 3.45 30.71 -4.11
C PHE A 387 2.29 31.16 -4.99
N ASN A 388 1.04 30.86 -4.63
CA ASN A 388 -0.14 31.14 -5.46
C ASN A 388 0.00 30.61 -6.91
N TYR A 389 0.68 29.46 -7.07
CA TYR A 389 1.11 28.87 -8.34
C TYR A 389 2.10 29.70 -9.20
N GLU A 390 2.60 30.83 -8.69
CA GLU A 390 3.76 31.53 -9.25
C GLU A 390 5.05 30.92 -8.70
N PHE A 391 5.30 29.67 -9.09
CA PHE A 391 6.42 28.87 -8.59
C PHE A 391 7.32 28.46 -9.76
N ASP A 392 8.53 29.02 -9.80
CA ASP A 392 9.62 28.57 -10.66
C ASP A 392 10.34 27.44 -9.92
N GLU A 393 10.18 26.22 -10.43
CA GLU A 393 10.69 25.02 -9.75
C GLU A 393 12.20 25.11 -9.56
N GLU A 394 12.90 25.67 -10.55
CA GLU A 394 14.34 25.74 -10.56
C GLU A 394 14.87 26.76 -9.55
N LYS A 395 14.28 27.94 -9.49
CA LYS A 395 14.74 29.00 -8.58
C LYS A 395 14.26 28.77 -7.15
N GLU A 396 13.06 28.23 -6.96
CA GLU A 396 12.45 28.16 -5.64
C GLU A 396 12.96 26.92 -4.88
N LEU A 397 12.99 25.74 -5.50
CA LEU A 397 13.46 24.51 -4.82
C LEU A 397 14.95 24.57 -4.45
N LYS A 398 15.78 25.34 -5.18
CA LYS A 398 17.20 25.57 -4.84
C LYS A 398 17.42 26.37 -3.55
N LYS A 399 16.51 27.27 -3.19
CA LYS A 399 16.73 28.26 -2.10
C LYS A 399 16.49 27.70 -0.69
N GLN A 400 16.52 26.38 -0.50
CA GLN A 400 16.09 25.73 0.75
C GLN A 400 14.65 26.08 1.17
N ILE A 401 13.81 26.50 0.21
CA ILE A 401 12.37 26.72 0.42
C ILE A 401 11.67 25.45 0.92
N THR A 402 12.32 24.29 0.80
CA THR A 402 11.91 23.03 1.41
C THR A 402 11.50 23.20 2.87
N GLU A 403 12.17 24.01 3.69
CA GLU A 403 11.74 24.21 5.08
C GLU A 403 10.34 24.84 5.18
N ALA A 404 10.02 25.80 4.32
CA ALA A 404 8.69 26.42 4.25
C ALA A 404 7.65 25.42 3.75
N MET A 405 7.98 24.64 2.71
CA MET A 405 7.13 23.54 2.21
C MET A 405 6.85 22.52 3.31
N GLN A 406 7.90 22.00 3.96
CA GLN A 406 7.79 21.05 5.06
C GLN A 406 6.96 21.62 6.21
N LYS A 407 7.09 22.91 6.52
CA LYS A 407 6.27 23.59 7.53
C LYS A 407 4.78 23.63 7.15
N GLU A 408 4.44 23.87 5.89
CA GLU A 408 3.04 23.78 5.44
C GLU A 408 2.52 22.34 5.50
N ILE A 409 3.32 21.37 5.05
CA ILE A 409 2.97 19.95 5.06
C ILE A 409 2.74 19.43 6.49
N ARG A 410 3.59 19.82 7.46
CA ARG A 410 3.45 19.41 8.88
C ARG A 410 2.14 19.86 9.53
N LYS A 411 1.51 20.95 9.04
CA LYS A 411 0.20 21.40 9.52
C LYS A 411 -0.94 20.47 9.09
N MET A 412 -0.71 19.66 8.06
CA MET A 412 -1.72 18.76 7.51
C MET A 412 -1.83 17.46 8.32
N ARG A 413 -2.77 16.60 7.94
CA ARG A 413 -2.93 15.28 8.56
C ARG A 413 -1.67 14.43 8.37
N GLY A 414 -1.41 13.54 9.32
CA GLY A 414 -0.43 12.47 9.17
C GLY A 414 -1.14 11.12 9.09
N PRO A 415 -0.45 10.08 8.61
CA PRO A 415 -0.97 8.72 8.68
C PRO A 415 -1.19 8.32 10.14
N LYS A 416 -2.29 7.63 10.40
CA LYS A 416 -2.66 7.07 11.70
C LYS A 416 -2.26 5.59 11.82
N ILE A 417 -1.94 4.95 10.70
CA ILE A 417 -1.54 3.54 10.63
C ILE A 417 -0.12 3.46 10.08
N LEU A 418 0.77 2.73 10.77
CA LEU A 418 2.11 2.47 10.28
C LEU A 418 2.07 1.41 9.18
N GLY A 419 2.18 1.86 7.93
CA GLY A 419 2.14 1.02 6.74
C GLY A 419 3.46 0.37 6.32
N GLY A 420 4.58 0.75 6.94
CA GLY A 420 5.93 0.40 6.53
C GLY A 420 6.83 0.06 7.72
N PHE A 421 8.14 -0.04 7.47
CA PHE A 421 9.12 -0.22 8.54
C PHE A 421 9.69 1.13 8.94
N GLU A 422 9.40 1.55 10.17
CA GLU A 422 10.02 2.73 10.76
C GLU A 422 10.34 2.40 12.21
N PHE A 423 11.52 2.85 12.65
CA PHE A 423 11.85 2.77 14.05
C PHE A 423 11.18 3.93 14.79
N ASP A 424 10.17 3.60 15.58
CA ASP A 424 9.46 4.57 16.40
C ASP A 424 10.26 4.94 17.65
N ILE A 425 11.36 5.66 17.44
CA ILE A 425 12.27 6.11 18.50
C ILE A 425 11.66 7.23 19.36
N ALA A 426 10.50 7.80 18.98
CA ALA A 426 9.94 8.99 19.63
C ALA A 426 8.42 8.97 19.85
N GLY A 427 7.73 7.89 19.55
CA GLY A 427 6.27 7.80 19.66
C GLY A 427 5.51 8.75 18.73
N ASN A 428 6.12 9.20 17.62
CA ASN A 428 5.51 10.15 16.70
C ASN A 428 5.59 9.65 15.25
N LEU A 429 4.70 8.72 14.95
CA LEU A 429 4.48 8.14 13.62
C LEU A 429 4.25 9.21 12.54
N LYS A 430 3.52 10.29 12.88
CA LYS A 430 3.28 11.40 11.95
C LYS A 430 4.60 12.04 11.53
N ASP A 431 5.51 12.34 12.44
CA ASP A 431 6.77 13.00 12.10
C ASP A 431 7.71 12.14 11.25
N THR A 432 7.63 10.81 11.36
CA THR A 432 8.54 9.87 10.69
C THR A 432 7.99 9.38 9.35
N THR A 433 6.67 9.30 9.20
CA THR A 433 6.03 8.69 8.02
C THR A 433 5.13 9.63 7.21
N GLN A 434 4.81 10.83 7.70
CA GLN A 434 4.07 11.81 6.90
C GLN A 434 4.83 12.17 5.62
N GLY A 435 4.15 12.09 4.48
CA GLY A 435 4.72 12.41 3.18
C GLY A 435 3.77 12.02 2.06
N LEU A 436 4.19 12.29 0.82
CA LEU A 436 3.41 11.92 -0.36
C LEU A 436 3.48 10.41 -0.61
N ARG A 437 2.32 9.78 -0.80
CA ARG A 437 2.18 8.48 -1.47
C ARG A 437 1.38 8.67 -2.74
N LEU A 438 1.80 8.02 -3.83
CA LEU A 438 1.09 8.11 -5.10
C LEU A 438 -0.27 7.43 -4.98
N ILE A 439 -0.32 6.22 -4.40
CA ILE A 439 -1.57 5.57 -4.00
C ILE A 439 -1.54 5.41 -2.47
N GLY A 440 -2.15 6.34 -1.75
CA GLY A 440 -2.13 6.30 -0.28
C GLY A 440 -2.72 5.00 0.29
N GLN A 441 -2.23 4.58 1.47
CA GLN A 441 -2.70 3.36 2.10
C GLN A 441 -4.07 3.55 2.73
N ARG A 442 -4.85 2.46 2.78
CA ARG A 442 -6.17 2.48 3.40
C ARG A 442 -6.10 2.87 4.88
N TYR A 443 -6.95 3.80 5.30
CA TYR A 443 -7.29 3.91 6.71
C TYR A 443 -8.40 2.91 7.03
N ALA A 444 -8.08 1.91 7.86
CA ALA A 444 -9.04 0.94 8.37
C ALA A 444 -9.18 1.10 9.89
N ILE A 445 -10.40 1.34 10.36
CA ILE A 445 -10.66 1.67 11.77
C ILE A 445 -10.25 0.53 12.72
N ASP A 446 -10.46 -0.71 12.30
CA ASP A 446 -10.04 -1.91 13.03
C ASP A 446 -8.51 -1.99 13.15
N SER A 447 -7.79 -1.67 12.07
CA SER A 447 -6.34 -1.63 12.04
C SER A 447 -5.78 -0.50 12.91
N HIS A 448 -6.45 0.66 12.95
CA HIS A 448 -6.10 1.74 13.88
C HIS A 448 -6.33 1.31 15.33
N ILE A 449 -7.49 0.73 15.66
CA ILE A 449 -7.77 0.22 17.00
C ILE A 449 -6.74 -0.84 17.40
N LEU A 450 -6.43 -1.79 16.52
CA LEU A 450 -5.40 -2.81 16.78
C LEU A 450 -4.01 -2.18 16.93
N SER A 451 -3.67 -1.17 16.12
CA SER A 451 -2.44 -0.40 16.26
C SER A 451 -2.38 0.34 17.61
N ASP A 452 -3.52 0.73 18.16
CA ASP A 452 -3.60 1.33 19.48
C ASP A 452 -3.51 0.30 20.62
N LEU A 453 -3.62 -0.99 20.31
CA LEU A 453 -3.51 -2.11 21.26
C LEU A 453 -2.15 -2.80 21.18
N VAL A 454 -1.20 -2.29 20.40
CA VAL A 454 0.19 -2.77 20.36
C VAL A 454 1.13 -1.84 21.12
N TYR A 455 2.41 -2.21 21.11
CA TYR A 455 3.48 -1.65 21.93
C TYR A 455 3.43 -0.13 22.17
N ASN A 456 3.21 0.67 21.12
CA ASN A 456 3.25 2.13 21.20
C ASN A 456 2.33 2.75 22.26
N ASN A 457 1.16 2.15 22.51
CA ASN A 457 0.18 2.67 23.46
C ASN A 457 0.03 1.80 24.71
N VAL A 458 0.39 0.51 24.64
CA VAL A 458 0.28 -0.43 25.77
C VAL A 458 1.55 -0.46 26.63
N GLY A 459 2.72 -0.19 26.03
CA GLY A 459 4.03 -0.28 26.68
C GLY A 459 4.48 -1.73 26.93
N PRO A 460 5.76 -1.93 27.32
CA PRO A 460 6.27 -3.26 27.66
C PRO A 460 5.64 -3.78 28.96
N ASN A 461 5.32 -5.07 29.02
CA ASN A 461 4.81 -5.73 30.22
C ASN A 461 5.91 -5.81 31.30
N PRO A 462 5.79 -5.11 32.46
CA PRO A 462 6.80 -5.12 33.54
C PRO A 462 7.08 -6.52 34.11
N ASP A 463 6.11 -7.42 34.02
CA ASP A 463 6.23 -8.78 34.55
C ASP A 463 6.85 -9.76 33.53
N SER A 464 7.19 -9.29 32.32
CA SER A 464 7.83 -10.11 31.30
C SER A 464 9.29 -10.40 31.66
N PRO A 465 9.79 -11.65 31.49
CA PRO A 465 11.21 -11.94 31.65
C PRO A 465 12.11 -11.22 30.63
N TYR A 466 11.52 -10.60 29.60
CA TYR A 466 12.20 -9.80 28.58
C TYR A 466 12.02 -8.29 28.78
N TYR A 467 11.46 -7.82 29.90
CA TYR A 467 11.13 -6.42 30.12
C TYR A 467 12.34 -5.48 29.94
N ASP A 468 13.47 -5.82 30.58
CA ASP A 468 14.70 -5.03 30.51
C ASP A 468 15.29 -5.01 29.09
N GLU A 469 15.21 -6.14 28.38
CA GLU A 469 15.67 -6.24 26.98
C GLU A 469 14.81 -5.37 26.05
N VAL A 470 13.49 -5.39 26.21
CA VAL A 470 12.57 -4.54 25.43
C VAL A 470 12.81 -3.06 25.73
N LEU A 471 13.05 -2.68 26.98
CA LEU A 471 13.43 -1.30 27.32
C LEU A 471 14.77 -0.89 26.68
N ASP A 472 15.75 -1.80 26.63
CA ASP A 472 17.06 -1.52 26.06
C ASP A 472 17.07 -1.41 24.53
N TYR A 473 16.15 -2.09 23.84
CA TYR A 473 15.92 -1.96 22.40
C TYR A 473 15.11 -0.72 22.01
N CYS A 474 14.36 -0.14 22.96
CA CYS A 474 13.40 0.93 22.70
C CYS A 474 13.85 2.34 23.15
N VAL A 475 15.06 2.48 23.70
CA VAL A 475 15.65 3.79 24.10
C VAL A 475 16.97 4.05 23.39
#